data_AF-A0A927UG06-F1
#
_entry.id   AF-A0A927UG06-F1
#
_cell.length_a   1.000
_cell.length_b   1.000
_cell.length_c   1.000
_cell.angle_alpha   90.00
_cell.angle_beta   90.00
_cell.angle_gamma   90.00
#
_symmetry.space_group_name_H-M   'P 1'
#
loop_
_entity.id
_entity.type
_entity.pdbx_description
1 polymer ?
#
loop_
_entity_poly.entity_id
_entity_poly.type
_entity_poly.pdbx_seq_one_letter_code
_entity_poly.pdbx_strand_id
1 'polypeptide(L)'
;MAIRRIMYIIFLLATIWIFIVYVDYSALQLFVSMIIIPAILDIMAFIASRNVIAGLELKDIYVVKKKSVQLIVKVANPSILPFIGAMVEIEMKDGFGGNTVNKKLKLNISDREINKFYLDMMPEYCGRIDISIKKFKLYDFTGIWSFKGKIDKMVQLYVLPLNNEEQINVIPRNNEYIEEPVKFSDNEPGDDCSQVFDIREFRDGDRLQRIHWQLSAKKDETYVKEFSMPIDASAEILLELAFSSNNEVLRNVDAIIEKAYGLSVAFLEQEIYHYISWYDCKRGEIVRRDVTSADDIWNILYEIYHTSLYEDVAALQFYDGISYGNGVYLFYITTDENTVVKYEPHKIYVVGEI
;
A
#
# COMPACT_ATOMS: atom_id res chain seq x y z
N MET A 1 1.76 0.30 -37.35
CA MET A 1 0.53 0.98 -37.77
C MET A 1 0.78 1.94 -38.94
N ALA A 2 1.59 3.00 -38.79
CA ALA A 2 1.83 3.99 -39.87
C ALA A 2 2.31 3.37 -41.20
N ILE A 3 3.31 2.49 -41.16
CA ILE A 3 3.83 1.80 -42.36
C ILE A 3 2.73 0.98 -43.05
N ARG A 4 1.90 0.26 -42.30
CA ARG A 4 0.80 -0.56 -42.86
C ARG A 4 -0.27 0.29 -43.54
N ARG A 5 -0.60 1.45 -42.95
CA ARG A 5 -1.54 2.42 -43.56
C ARG A 5 -1.00 2.97 -44.88
N ILE A 6 0.28 3.35 -44.91
CA ILE A 6 0.95 3.87 -46.11
C ILE A 6 0.96 2.79 -47.21
N MET A 7 1.37 1.56 -46.89
CA MET A 7 1.36 0.47 -47.86
C MET A 7 -0.05 0.20 -48.39
N TYR A 8 -1.06 0.18 -47.53
CA TYR A 8 -2.46 -0.01 -47.95
C TYR A 8 -2.94 1.09 -48.91
N ILE A 9 -2.62 2.36 -48.63
CA ILE A 9 -2.94 3.49 -49.52
C ILE A 9 -2.22 3.35 -50.86
N ILE A 10 -0.94 2.94 -50.87
CA ILE A 10 -0.18 2.71 -52.11
C ILE A 10 -0.83 1.60 -52.95
N PHE A 11 -1.22 0.48 -52.35
CA PHE A 11 -1.92 -0.60 -53.05
C PHE A 11 -3.27 -0.14 -53.60
N LEU A 12 -4.01 0.65 -52.83
CA LEU A 12 -5.30 1.20 -53.25
C LEU A 12 -5.13 2.17 -54.43
N LEU A 13 -4.10 3.02 -54.43
CA LEU A 13 -3.78 3.90 -55.56
C LEU A 13 -3.31 3.12 -56.79
N ALA A 14 -2.53 2.05 -56.61
CA ALA A 14 -2.08 1.21 -57.72
C ALA A 14 -3.26 0.53 -58.44
N THR A 15 -4.25 0.02 -57.69
CA THR A 15 -5.44 -0.59 -58.28
C THR A 15 -6.33 0.41 -59.01
N ILE A 16 -6.49 1.63 -58.48
CA ILE A 16 -7.16 2.73 -59.20
C ILE A 16 -6.42 3.07 -60.51
N TRP A 17 -5.09 3.17 -60.45
CA TRP A 17 -4.29 3.51 -61.62
C TRP A 17 -4.43 2.46 -62.73
N ILE A 18 -4.37 1.17 -62.38
CA ILE A 18 -4.62 0.06 -63.32
C ILE A 18 -6.03 0.18 -63.92
N PHE A 19 -7.05 0.47 -63.11
CA PHE A 19 -8.40 0.67 -63.61
C PHE A 19 -8.50 1.82 -64.63
N ILE A 20 -7.84 2.95 -64.38
CA ILE A 20 -7.85 4.10 -65.30
C ILE A 20 -7.14 3.78 -66.62
N VAL A 21 -6.01 3.07 -66.57
CA VAL A 21 -5.21 2.76 -67.77
C VAL A 21 -5.87 1.70 -68.65
N TYR A 22 -6.42 0.65 -68.04
CA TYR A 22 -6.94 -0.51 -68.78
C TYR A 22 -8.47 -0.51 -68.95
N VAL A 23 -9.20 0.34 -68.22
CA VAL A 23 -10.67 0.44 -68.21
C VAL A 23 -11.33 -0.95 -68.05
N ASP A 24 -10.70 -1.81 -67.25
CA ASP A 24 -11.15 -3.18 -67.04
C ASP A 24 -12.08 -3.30 -65.82
N TYR A 25 -13.20 -3.99 -65.99
CA TYR A 25 -14.17 -4.24 -64.91
C TYR A 25 -13.57 -5.06 -63.77
N SER A 26 -12.62 -5.95 -64.06
CA SER A 26 -11.96 -6.77 -63.04
C SER A 26 -11.14 -5.92 -62.07
N ALA A 27 -10.45 -4.88 -62.58
CA ALA A 27 -9.70 -3.93 -61.75
C ALA A 27 -10.62 -3.12 -60.83
N LEU A 28 -11.80 -2.72 -61.32
CA LEU A 28 -12.81 -2.05 -60.50
C LEU A 28 -13.34 -2.96 -59.38
N GLN A 29 -13.62 -4.23 -59.69
CA GLN A 29 -14.08 -5.21 -58.69
C GLN A 29 -13.03 -5.41 -57.58
N LEU A 30 -11.75 -5.53 -57.95
CA LEU A 30 -10.65 -5.62 -56.98
C LEU A 30 -10.59 -4.38 -56.08
N PHE A 31 -10.64 -3.19 -56.68
CA PHE A 31 -10.65 -1.93 -55.93
C PHE A 31 -11.81 -1.83 -54.93
N VAL A 32 -13.03 -2.16 -55.37
CA VAL A 32 -14.22 -2.15 -54.52
C VAL A 32 -14.09 -3.19 -53.40
N SER A 33 -13.58 -4.39 -53.70
CA SER A 33 -13.37 -5.43 -52.68
C SER A 33 -12.36 -5.02 -51.61
N MET A 34 -11.29 -4.30 -51.99
CA MET A 34 -10.29 -3.77 -51.06
C MET A 34 -10.90 -2.76 -50.10
N ILE A 35 -11.99 -2.07 -50.45
CA ILE A 35 -12.68 -1.15 -49.54
C ILE A 35 -13.72 -1.89 -48.68
N ILE A 36 -14.55 -2.71 -49.32
CA ILE A 36 -15.70 -3.36 -48.65
C ILE A 36 -15.23 -4.38 -47.62
N ILE A 37 -14.23 -5.22 -47.94
CA ILE A 37 -13.79 -6.30 -47.05
C ILE A 37 -13.23 -5.75 -45.73
N PRO A 38 -12.25 -4.82 -45.72
CA PRO A 38 -11.76 -4.21 -44.48
C PRO A 38 -12.86 -3.46 -43.73
N ALA A 39 -13.75 -2.75 -44.43
CA ALA A 39 -14.85 -2.05 -43.77
C ALA A 39 -15.76 -3.01 -42.98
N ILE A 40 -16.13 -4.16 -43.55
CA ILE A 40 -16.91 -5.18 -42.86
C ILE A 40 -16.12 -5.76 -41.67
N LEU A 41 -14.84 -6.09 -41.86
CA LEU A 41 -13.98 -6.61 -40.79
C LEU A 41 -13.80 -5.61 -39.64
N ASP A 42 -13.65 -4.33 -39.95
CA ASP A 42 -13.52 -3.25 -38.97
C ASP A 42 -14.82 -3.05 -38.18
N ILE A 43 -15.98 -3.13 -38.82
CA ILE A 43 -17.28 -3.08 -38.14
C ILE A 43 -17.43 -4.27 -37.19
N MET A 44 -17.10 -5.48 -37.63
CA MET A 44 -17.13 -6.67 -36.77
C MET A 44 -16.15 -6.54 -35.60
N ALA A 45 -14.92 -6.08 -35.85
CA ALA A 45 -13.90 -5.87 -34.84
C ALA A 45 -14.30 -4.79 -33.82
N PHE A 46 -14.98 -3.72 -34.26
CA PHE A 46 -15.51 -2.68 -33.38
C PHE A 46 -16.62 -3.20 -32.46
N ILE A 47 -17.52 -4.03 -32.98
CA ILE A 47 -18.58 -4.65 -32.16
C ILE A 47 -17.94 -5.61 -31.15
N ALA A 48 -17.03 -6.46 -31.61
CA ALA A 48 -16.29 -7.40 -30.78
C ALA A 48 -15.49 -6.70 -29.67
N SER A 49 -14.86 -5.56 -29.96
CA SER A 49 -14.01 -4.85 -28.99
C SER A 49 -14.77 -4.36 -27.76
N ARG A 50 -16.08 -4.15 -27.85
CA ARG A 50 -16.94 -3.76 -26.73
C ARG A 50 -17.13 -4.86 -25.68
N ASN A 51 -16.82 -6.11 -26.04
CA ASN A 51 -16.95 -7.27 -25.15
C ASN A 51 -15.61 -7.77 -24.62
N VAL A 52 -14.49 -7.27 -25.16
CA VAL A 52 -13.16 -7.63 -24.68
C VAL A 52 -12.82 -6.80 -23.45
N ILE A 53 -12.41 -7.48 -22.38
CA ILE A 53 -12.10 -6.88 -21.08
C ILE A 53 -10.65 -7.18 -20.73
N ALA A 54 -9.90 -6.14 -20.35
CA ALA A 54 -8.58 -6.27 -19.74
C ALA A 54 -8.67 -5.96 -18.24
N GLY A 55 -8.13 -6.85 -17.42
CA GLY A 55 -8.06 -6.70 -15.98
C GLY A 55 -6.67 -7.04 -15.43
N LEU A 56 -6.46 -6.69 -14.17
CA LEU A 56 -5.23 -6.93 -13.43
C LEU A 56 -5.51 -7.88 -12.27
N GLU A 57 -4.56 -8.77 -12.00
CA GLU A 57 -4.56 -9.63 -10.83
C GLU A 57 -3.15 -9.67 -10.25
N LEU A 58 -3.05 -9.56 -8.94
CA LEU A 58 -1.82 -9.82 -8.20
C LEU A 58 -1.95 -11.19 -7.55
N LYS A 59 -0.89 -11.99 -7.62
CA LYS A 59 -0.84 -13.27 -6.88
C LYS A 59 -0.84 -13.01 -5.37
N ASP A 60 -0.03 -12.04 -4.96
CA ASP A 60 0.15 -11.63 -3.57
C ASP A 60 -0.14 -10.12 -3.49
N ILE A 61 -1.04 -9.72 -2.58
CA ILE A 61 -1.46 -8.32 -2.39
C ILE A 61 -0.36 -7.54 -1.64
N TYR A 62 0.51 -8.26 -0.93
CA TYR A 62 1.67 -7.72 -0.22
C TYR A 62 2.95 -8.43 -0.64
N VAL A 63 4.06 -7.69 -0.66
CA VAL A 63 5.39 -8.23 -0.96
C VAL A 63 6.42 -7.53 -0.09
N VAL A 64 7.43 -8.25 0.37
CA VAL A 64 8.58 -7.60 1.03
C VAL A 64 9.42 -6.87 -0.01
N LYS A 65 9.90 -5.67 0.31
CA LYS A 65 10.82 -4.88 -0.53
C LYS A 65 11.96 -5.72 -1.11
N LYS A 66 12.39 -5.39 -2.33
CA LYS A 66 13.43 -6.10 -3.12
C LYS A 66 13.10 -7.56 -3.49
N LYS A 67 11.92 -8.08 -3.17
CA LYS A 67 11.45 -9.37 -3.70
C LYS A 67 10.64 -9.17 -4.97
N SER A 68 10.76 -10.12 -5.89
CA SER A 68 9.99 -10.10 -7.14
C SER A 68 8.53 -10.49 -6.86
N VAL A 69 7.60 -9.69 -7.39
CA VAL A 69 6.17 -9.97 -7.42
C VAL A 69 5.69 -10.02 -8.87
N GLN A 70 4.76 -10.94 -9.14
CA GLN A 70 4.25 -11.17 -10.48
C GLN A 70 2.86 -10.52 -10.64
N LEU A 71 2.79 -9.51 -11.50
CA LEU A 71 1.53 -8.91 -11.95
C LEU A 71 0.99 -9.70 -13.14
N ILE A 72 -0.26 -10.14 -13.02
CA ILE A 72 -0.96 -10.88 -14.07
C ILE A 72 -1.91 -9.93 -14.79
N VAL A 73 -1.66 -9.71 -16.08
CA VAL A 73 -2.58 -9.00 -16.97
C VAL A 73 -3.49 -10.03 -17.63
N LYS A 74 -4.77 -10.00 -17.28
CA LYS A 74 -5.79 -10.86 -17.88
C LYS A 74 -6.49 -10.14 -19.00
N VAL A 75 -6.57 -10.77 -20.17
CA VAL A 75 -7.38 -10.28 -21.28
C VAL A 75 -8.38 -11.35 -21.69
N ALA A 76 -9.65 -11.09 -21.41
CA ALA A 76 -10.75 -11.97 -21.78
C ALA A 76 -11.34 -11.53 -23.12
N ASN A 77 -11.19 -12.37 -24.15
CA ASN A 77 -11.79 -12.16 -25.46
C ASN A 77 -12.91 -13.18 -25.69
N PRO A 78 -14.17 -12.87 -25.39
CA PRO A 78 -15.29 -13.78 -25.65
C PRO A 78 -15.66 -13.88 -27.14
N SER A 79 -15.08 -13.02 -27.99
CA SER A 79 -15.46 -12.93 -29.39
C SER A 79 -14.82 -14.05 -30.21
N ILE A 80 -15.52 -14.43 -31.29
CA ILE A 80 -15.04 -15.39 -32.30
C ILE A 80 -13.96 -14.74 -33.19
N LEU A 81 -14.00 -13.41 -33.31
CA LEU A 81 -13.08 -12.70 -34.18
C LEU A 81 -11.69 -12.61 -33.52
N PRO A 82 -10.63 -13.12 -34.16
CA PRO A 82 -9.27 -12.94 -33.67
C PRO A 82 -8.84 -11.48 -33.91
N PHE A 83 -8.22 -10.87 -32.90
CA PHE A 83 -7.52 -9.61 -33.05
C PHE A 83 -6.04 -9.90 -33.36
N ILE A 84 -5.41 -9.13 -34.25
CA ILE A 84 -3.98 -9.36 -34.58
C ILE A 84 -3.07 -9.10 -33.38
N GLY A 85 -3.55 -8.33 -32.41
CA GLY A 85 -2.94 -8.12 -31.12
C GLY A 85 -3.62 -6.99 -30.35
N ALA A 86 -3.17 -6.77 -29.12
CA ALA A 86 -3.54 -5.63 -28.32
C ALA A 86 -2.33 -4.89 -27.80
N MET A 87 -2.59 -3.67 -27.32
CA MET A 87 -1.67 -2.91 -26.50
C MET A 87 -2.36 -2.50 -25.22
N VAL A 88 -1.73 -2.84 -24.10
CA VAL A 88 -2.11 -2.41 -22.76
C VAL A 88 -1.04 -1.45 -22.26
N GLU A 89 -1.46 -0.26 -21.85
CA GLU A 89 -0.62 0.73 -21.16
C GLU A 89 -0.98 0.68 -19.68
N ILE A 90 -0.07 0.15 -18.87
CA ILE A 90 -0.18 0.03 -17.42
C ILE A 90 0.48 1.25 -16.80
N GLU A 91 -0.21 1.88 -15.86
CA GLU A 91 0.29 2.99 -15.05
C GLU A 91 0.43 2.51 -13.62
N MET A 92 1.64 2.64 -13.08
CA MET A 92 1.98 2.34 -11.69
C MET A 92 2.30 3.66 -11.00
N LYS A 93 1.62 3.95 -9.90
CA LYS A 93 1.79 5.17 -9.10
C LYS A 93 2.11 4.82 -7.66
N ASP A 94 3.12 5.47 -7.11
CA ASP A 94 3.41 5.36 -5.68
C ASP A 94 2.37 6.16 -4.87
N GLY A 95 1.86 5.56 -3.80
CA GLY A 95 0.80 6.09 -2.96
C GLY A 95 1.22 7.31 -2.15
N PHE A 96 2.50 7.43 -1.84
CA PHE A 96 3.11 8.59 -1.20
C PHE A 96 3.42 9.74 -2.17
N GLY A 97 3.15 9.57 -3.47
CA GLY A 97 3.58 10.51 -4.50
C GLY A 97 5.04 10.27 -4.92
N GLY A 98 5.50 11.06 -5.89
CA GLY A 98 6.84 10.93 -6.46
C GLY A 98 6.82 10.32 -7.86
N ASN A 99 6.87 8.99 -7.98
CA ASN A 99 7.06 8.34 -9.27
C ASN A 99 5.76 7.83 -9.90
N THR A 100 5.66 7.99 -11.22
CA THR A 100 4.62 7.37 -12.04
C THR A 100 5.28 6.68 -13.22
N VAL A 101 5.23 5.34 -13.23
CA VAL A 101 5.84 4.53 -14.29
C VAL A 101 4.74 4.05 -15.23
N ASN A 102 4.91 4.34 -16.52
CA ASN A 102 4.02 3.86 -17.57
C ASN A 102 4.70 2.76 -18.40
N LYS A 103 4.13 1.56 -18.42
CA LYS A 103 4.64 0.42 -19.19
C LYS A 103 3.66 0.00 -20.28
N LYS A 104 4.15 -0.07 -21.52
CA LYS A 104 3.35 -0.52 -22.68
C LYS A 104 3.68 -1.96 -23.02
N LEU A 105 2.67 -2.82 -22.99
CA LEU A 105 2.77 -4.22 -23.37
C LEU A 105 2.01 -4.47 -24.66
N LYS A 106 2.65 -5.13 -25.62
CA LYS A 106 1.99 -5.65 -26.83
C LYS A 106 1.67 -7.12 -26.60
N LEU A 107 0.41 -7.48 -26.74
CA LEU A 107 -0.13 -8.77 -26.36
C LEU A 107 -0.75 -9.45 -27.58
N ASN A 108 -0.53 -10.75 -27.73
CA ASN A 108 -1.23 -11.56 -28.73
C ASN A 108 -2.43 -12.21 -28.04
N ILE A 109 -3.65 -11.98 -28.54
CA ILE A 109 -4.87 -12.44 -27.87
C ILE A 109 -5.54 -13.48 -28.74
N SER A 110 -5.71 -14.69 -28.20
CA SER A 110 -6.54 -15.73 -28.81
C SER A 110 -8.03 -15.43 -28.70
N ASP A 111 -8.81 -15.94 -29.65
CA ASP A 111 -10.26 -15.90 -29.64
C ASP A 111 -10.85 -16.84 -28.58
N ARG A 112 -11.99 -16.45 -27.99
CA ARG A 112 -12.75 -17.24 -26.98
C ARG A 112 -11.95 -17.70 -25.75
N GLU A 113 -10.79 -17.11 -25.49
CA GLU A 113 -9.91 -17.47 -24.38
C GLU A 113 -9.60 -16.30 -23.45
N ILE A 114 -9.21 -16.65 -22.23
CA ILE A 114 -8.65 -15.70 -21.26
C ILE A 114 -7.12 -15.82 -21.34
N ASN A 115 -6.50 -14.81 -21.93
CA ASN A 115 -5.05 -14.74 -22.08
C ASN A 115 -4.45 -14.13 -20.81
N LYS A 116 -3.46 -14.80 -20.22
CA LYS A 116 -2.74 -14.32 -19.04
C LYS A 116 -1.32 -13.95 -19.43
N PHE A 117 -0.91 -12.73 -19.09
CA PHE A 117 0.46 -12.25 -19.30
C PHE A 117 1.08 -11.91 -17.96
N TYR A 118 2.31 -12.36 -17.77
CA TYR A 118 3.03 -12.21 -16.53
C TYR A 118 4.06 -11.09 -16.65
N LEU A 119 4.02 -10.17 -15.70
CA LEU A 119 4.95 -9.07 -15.59
C LEU A 119 5.63 -9.14 -14.23
N ASP A 120 6.92 -9.38 -14.22
CA ASP A 120 7.70 -9.36 -12.99
C ASP A 120 8.05 -7.92 -12.61
N MET A 121 7.89 -7.61 -11.34
CA MET A 121 8.14 -6.31 -10.74
C MET A 121 8.95 -6.51 -9.46
N MET A 122 9.95 -5.67 -9.21
CA MET A 122 10.73 -5.70 -7.99
C MET A 122 10.71 -4.31 -7.38
N PRO A 123 9.79 -4.03 -6.44
CA PRO A 123 9.69 -2.71 -5.83
C PRO A 123 10.91 -2.43 -4.95
N GLU A 124 11.45 -1.22 -5.08
CA GLU A 124 12.66 -0.78 -4.36
C GLU A 124 12.35 -0.11 -3.03
N TYR A 125 11.16 0.48 -2.86
CA TYR A 125 10.78 1.27 -1.68
C TYR A 125 9.50 0.73 -1.04
N CYS A 126 9.36 0.90 0.27
CA CYS A 126 8.15 0.55 1.02
C CYS A 126 6.99 1.49 0.70
N GLY A 127 5.76 0.98 0.81
CA GLY A 127 4.55 1.78 0.60
C GLY A 127 3.49 1.09 -0.23
N ARG A 128 2.48 1.86 -0.64
CA ARG A 128 1.43 1.40 -1.55
C ARG A 128 1.78 1.74 -2.99
N ILE A 129 1.63 0.80 -3.91
CA ILE A 129 1.71 1.03 -5.36
C ILE A 129 0.33 0.80 -5.96
N ASP A 130 -0.27 1.85 -6.52
CA ASP A 130 -1.54 1.81 -7.23
C ASP A 130 -1.29 1.45 -8.70
N ILE A 131 -1.75 0.26 -9.12
CA ILE A 131 -1.55 -0.26 -10.47
C ILE A 131 -2.87 -0.21 -11.23
N SER A 132 -2.88 0.47 -12.36
CA SER A 132 -4.08 0.64 -13.19
C SER A 132 -3.78 0.50 -14.67
N ILE A 133 -4.79 0.15 -15.47
CA ILE A 133 -4.69 0.16 -16.93
C ILE A 133 -5.15 1.53 -17.42
N LYS A 134 -4.23 2.31 -17.99
CA LYS A 134 -4.51 3.65 -18.53
C LYS A 134 -5.15 3.59 -19.91
N LYS A 135 -4.66 2.69 -20.76
CA LYS A 135 -5.20 2.49 -22.12
C LYS A 135 -5.18 1.02 -22.49
N PHE A 136 -6.28 0.57 -23.09
CA PHE A 136 -6.36 -0.74 -23.71
C PHE A 136 -6.85 -0.60 -25.14
N LYS A 137 -6.00 -0.98 -26.09
CA LYS A 137 -6.26 -0.89 -27.53
C LYS A 137 -6.17 -2.27 -28.17
N LEU A 138 -7.16 -2.60 -28.98
CA LEU A 138 -7.22 -3.80 -29.80
C LEU A 138 -6.95 -3.42 -31.25
N TYR A 139 -6.09 -4.15 -31.93
CA TYR A 139 -5.78 -3.93 -33.34
C TYR A 139 -6.60 -4.87 -34.20
N ASP A 140 -7.21 -4.32 -35.24
CA ASP A 140 -7.99 -5.06 -36.23
C ASP A 140 -7.10 -6.06 -37.01
N PHE A 141 -7.72 -6.94 -37.80
CA PHE A 141 -6.98 -7.95 -38.57
C PHE A 141 -5.95 -7.34 -39.54
N THR A 142 -6.21 -6.17 -40.11
CA THR A 142 -5.26 -5.49 -41.01
C THR A 142 -4.18 -4.71 -40.26
N GLY A 143 -4.43 -4.37 -38.99
CA GLY A 143 -3.57 -3.53 -38.15
C GLY A 143 -3.54 -2.06 -38.58
N ILE A 144 -4.56 -1.62 -39.32
CA ILE A 144 -4.78 -0.24 -39.79
C ILE A 144 -5.50 0.54 -38.69
N TRP A 145 -6.49 -0.06 -38.05
CA TRP A 145 -7.35 0.58 -37.05
C TRP A 145 -7.04 0.06 -35.65
N SER A 146 -7.50 0.81 -34.66
CA SER A 146 -7.45 0.38 -33.27
C SER A 146 -8.72 0.76 -32.56
N PHE A 147 -9.26 -0.18 -31.82
CA PHE A 147 -10.48 -0.01 -31.04
C PHE A 147 -10.15 -0.01 -29.55
N LYS A 148 -10.90 0.76 -28.76
CA LYS A 148 -10.76 0.73 -27.29
C LYS A 148 -11.52 -0.48 -26.75
N GLY A 149 -10.86 -1.27 -25.92
CA GLY A 149 -11.52 -2.33 -25.15
C GLY A 149 -11.97 -1.81 -23.79
N LYS A 150 -12.70 -2.66 -23.04
CA LYS A 150 -13.08 -2.37 -21.65
C LYS A 150 -11.91 -2.61 -20.72
N ILE A 151 -11.82 -1.78 -19.68
CA ILE A 151 -10.81 -1.83 -18.65
C ILE A 151 -11.51 -2.13 -17.34
N ASP A 152 -11.00 -3.10 -16.59
CA ASP A 152 -11.45 -3.45 -15.25
C ASP A 152 -10.77 -2.58 -14.17
N LYS A 153 -11.08 -2.84 -12.90
CA LYS A 153 -10.62 -2.07 -11.74
C LYS A 153 -9.11 -2.08 -11.56
N MET A 154 -8.63 -1.07 -10.82
CA MET A 154 -7.26 -0.98 -10.31
C MET A 154 -6.99 -2.04 -9.24
N VAL A 155 -5.71 -2.38 -9.09
CA VAL A 155 -5.21 -3.23 -8.00
C VAL A 155 -4.15 -2.47 -7.22
N GLN A 156 -4.02 -2.78 -5.93
CA GLN A 156 -3.06 -2.13 -5.03
C GLN A 156 -2.09 -3.18 -4.52
N LEU A 157 -0.81 -2.86 -4.56
CA LEU A 157 0.27 -3.67 -4.01
C LEU A 157 0.84 -2.97 -2.78
N TYR A 158 0.96 -3.68 -1.66
CA TYR A 158 1.60 -3.17 -0.45
C TYR A 158 3.01 -3.73 -0.31
N VAL A 159 4.00 -2.85 -0.31
CA VAL A 159 5.41 -3.20 -0.21
C VAL A 159 5.85 -3.02 1.23
N LEU A 160 6.20 -4.13 1.86
CA LEU A 160 6.52 -4.23 3.28
C LEU A 160 8.00 -3.98 3.52
N PRO A 161 8.37 -3.37 4.65
CA PRO A 161 9.76 -3.15 5.04
C PRO A 161 10.53 -4.45 5.20
N LEU A 162 11.83 -4.41 4.89
CA LEU A 162 12.72 -5.52 5.20
C LEU A 162 12.97 -5.50 6.70
N ASN A 163 12.80 -6.64 7.38
CA ASN A 163 13.30 -6.79 8.74
C ASN A 163 14.82 -6.86 8.68
N ASN A 164 15.49 -5.72 8.87
CA ASN A 164 16.93 -5.74 9.13
C ASN A 164 17.09 -6.06 10.60
N GLU A 165 17.52 -7.29 10.92
CA GLU A 165 17.94 -7.73 12.25
C GLU A 165 19.20 -6.99 12.76
N GLU A 166 19.44 -5.75 12.32
CA GLU A 166 20.41 -4.88 12.99
C GLU A 166 19.92 -4.79 14.42
N GLN A 167 20.65 -5.45 15.33
CA GLN A 167 20.36 -5.52 16.75
C GLN A 167 20.28 -4.10 17.29
N ILE A 168 19.08 -3.51 17.25
CA ILE A 168 18.84 -2.26 17.92
C ILE A 168 18.84 -2.63 19.39
N ASN A 169 19.98 -2.42 20.05
CA ASN A 169 20.11 -2.52 21.50
C ASN A 169 19.31 -1.38 22.13
N VAL A 170 17.98 -1.47 22.08
CA VAL A 170 17.12 -0.57 22.80
C VAL A 170 16.98 -1.13 24.20
N ILE A 171 17.40 -0.35 25.20
CA ILE A 171 17.06 -0.60 26.59
C ILE A 171 16.39 0.68 27.08
N PRO A 172 15.06 0.67 27.28
CA PRO A 172 14.38 1.57 28.17
C PRO A 172 13.79 0.73 29.32
N ARG A 173 14.66 0.21 30.20
CA ARG A 173 14.23 -0.41 31.45
C ARG A 173 14.79 0.37 32.63
N ASN A 174 14.43 1.65 32.72
CA ASN A 174 14.47 2.39 33.99
C ASN A 174 13.02 2.66 34.40
N ASN A 175 12.48 1.81 35.28
CA ASN A 175 11.18 1.97 35.95
C ASN A 175 11.17 3.13 36.97
N GLU A 176 12.14 4.05 36.92
CA GLU A 176 12.32 5.06 37.99
C GLU A 176 11.43 6.31 37.81
N TYR A 177 10.72 6.47 36.68
CA TYR A 177 9.98 7.70 36.34
C TYR A 177 8.60 7.45 35.71
N ILE A 178 7.81 6.52 36.23
CA ILE A 178 6.42 6.35 35.81
C ILE A 178 5.52 6.61 37.01
N GLU A 179 4.88 7.78 37.04
CA GLU A 179 4.00 8.20 38.14
C GLU A 179 2.56 7.67 37.98
N GLU A 180 2.08 7.44 36.76
CA GLU A 180 0.74 6.89 36.48
C GLU A 180 0.71 6.00 35.22
N PRO A 181 0.06 4.82 35.27
CA PRO A 181 -0.01 3.90 34.16
C PRO A 181 -0.99 4.33 33.06
N VAL A 182 -0.56 4.22 31.80
CA VAL A 182 -1.32 4.68 30.62
C VAL A 182 -2.47 3.73 30.27
N LYS A 183 -2.31 2.42 30.54
CA LYS A 183 -3.30 1.38 30.25
C LYS A 183 -3.23 0.31 31.34
N PHE A 184 -4.27 -0.51 31.45
CA PHE A 184 -4.33 -1.66 32.34
C PHE A 184 -4.57 -2.92 31.53
N SER A 185 -4.05 -4.06 32.00
CA SER A 185 -4.24 -5.36 31.36
C SER A 185 -5.70 -5.81 31.46
N ASP A 186 -6.26 -6.19 30.32
CA ASP A 186 -7.60 -6.80 30.24
C ASP A 186 -7.57 -8.32 30.49
N ASN A 187 -6.37 -8.93 30.54
CA ASN A 187 -6.21 -10.39 30.64
C ASN A 187 -5.57 -10.86 31.95
N GLU A 188 -4.84 -9.99 32.66
CA GLU A 188 -4.06 -10.37 33.84
C GLU A 188 -4.34 -9.47 35.06
N PRO A 189 -4.60 -10.06 36.24
CA PRO A 189 -4.72 -9.31 37.49
C PRO A 189 -3.35 -8.84 38.00
N GLY A 190 -3.33 -7.68 38.67
CA GLY A 190 -2.14 -7.04 39.25
C GLY A 190 -2.33 -6.58 40.69
N ASP A 191 -1.46 -5.65 41.13
CA ASP A 191 -1.44 -5.09 42.50
C ASP A 191 -1.78 -3.58 42.53
N ASP A 192 -2.15 -2.97 41.38
CA ASP A 192 -2.50 -1.55 41.37
C ASP A 192 -3.93 -1.31 41.87
N CYS A 193 -4.03 -0.78 43.08
CA CYS A 193 -5.29 -0.50 43.75
C CYS A 193 -6.13 0.62 43.11
N SER A 194 -5.61 1.32 42.09
CA SER A 194 -6.29 2.39 41.38
C SER A 194 -7.47 1.89 40.53
N GLN A 195 -7.38 0.68 39.96
CA GLN A 195 -8.41 0.07 39.10
C GLN A 195 -8.71 -1.38 39.52
N VAL A 196 -9.99 -1.72 39.59
CA VAL A 196 -10.45 -3.10 39.87
C VAL A 196 -10.58 -3.85 38.53
N PHE A 197 -9.88 -4.98 38.41
CA PHE A 197 -9.89 -5.89 37.27
C PHE A 197 -11.15 -6.76 37.28
N ASP A 198 -11.38 -7.45 38.39
CA ASP A 198 -12.52 -8.33 38.59
C ASP A 198 -12.87 -8.46 40.08
N ILE A 199 -14.04 -9.02 40.37
CA ILE A 199 -14.48 -9.34 41.74
C ILE A 199 -14.89 -10.80 41.78
N ARG A 200 -14.13 -11.59 42.54
CA ARG A 200 -14.36 -13.04 42.68
C ARG A 200 -14.56 -13.48 44.14
N GLU A 201 -14.97 -14.72 44.33
CA GLU A 201 -15.06 -15.34 45.66
C GLU A 201 -13.66 -15.48 46.31
N PHE A 202 -13.63 -15.33 47.64
CA PHE A 202 -12.44 -15.47 48.47
C PHE A 202 -11.88 -16.88 48.38
N ARG A 203 -10.56 -16.98 48.19
CA ARG A 203 -9.80 -18.24 48.24
C ARG A 203 -8.77 -18.16 49.37
N ASP A 204 -8.43 -19.31 49.92
CA ASP A 204 -7.40 -19.40 50.96
C ASP A 204 -6.06 -18.86 50.43
N GLY A 205 -5.57 -17.81 51.08
CA GLY A 205 -4.37 -17.06 50.67
C GLY A 205 -4.62 -15.63 50.20
N ASP A 206 -5.88 -15.25 49.95
CA ASP A 206 -6.23 -13.88 49.55
C ASP A 206 -6.01 -12.87 50.71
N ARG A 207 -5.52 -11.67 50.36
CA ARG A 207 -5.30 -10.59 51.33
C ARG A 207 -6.65 -10.04 51.81
N LEU A 208 -6.91 -10.10 53.12
CA LEU A 208 -8.14 -9.57 53.74
C LEU A 208 -8.39 -8.08 53.44
N GLN A 209 -7.33 -7.31 53.19
CA GLN A 209 -7.43 -5.88 52.83
C GLN A 209 -8.15 -5.63 51.50
N ARG A 210 -8.21 -6.64 50.62
CA ARG A 210 -8.84 -6.54 49.30
C ARG A 210 -10.31 -6.98 49.29
N ILE A 211 -10.89 -7.31 50.45
CA ILE A 211 -12.28 -7.76 50.54
C ILE A 211 -13.24 -6.66 50.08
N HIS A 212 -14.17 -7.00 49.19
CA HIS A 212 -15.26 -6.14 48.78
C HIS A 212 -16.39 -6.20 49.82
N TRP A 213 -16.22 -5.49 50.94
CA TRP A 213 -17.14 -5.54 52.10
C TRP A 213 -18.61 -5.31 51.73
N GLN A 214 -18.90 -4.35 50.85
CA GLN A 214 -20.28 -4.04 50.44
C GLN A 214 -20.94 -5.14 49.60
N LEU A 215 -20.17 -5.90 48.82
CA LEU A 215 -20.70 -6.99 47.99
C LEU A 215 -20.86 -8.23 48.85
N SER A 216 -19.87 -8.48 49.70
CA SER A 216 -19.88 -9.60 50.64
C SER A 216 -21.07 -9.53 51.59
N ALA A 217 -21.36 -8.35 52.14
CA ALA A 217 -22.53 -8.13 53.00
C ALA A 217 -23.88 -8.30 52.27
N LYS A 218 -23.93 -8.12 50.94
CA LYS A 218 -25.16 -8.31 50.15
C LYS A 218 -25.39 -9.77 49.78
N LYS A 219 -24.33 -10.55 49.58
CA LYS A 219 -24.39 -11.95 49.12
C LYS A 219 -24.21 -12.98 50.23
N ASP A 220 -23.89 -12.55 51.45
CA ASP A 220 -23.61 -13.41 52.61
C ASP A 220 -22.44 -14.40 52.36
N GLU A 221 -21.55 -14.03 51.42
CA GLU A 221 -20.38 -14.78 50.97
C GLU A 221 -19.21 -13.80 50.80
N THR A 222 -17.98 -14.20 51.08
CA THR A 222 -16.82 -13.28 51.02
C THR A 222 -16.31 -13.12 49.59
N TYR A 223 -16.35 -11.88 49.07
CA TYR A 223 -15.80 -11.51 47.76
C TYR A 223 -14.56 -10.63 47.91
N VAL A 224 -13.60 -10.81 47.01
CA VAL A 224 -12.32 -10.10 46.97
C VAL A 224 -12.19 -9.35 45.65
N LYS A 225 -11.69 -8.11 45.72
CA LYS A 225 -11.31 -7.33 44.54
C LYS A 225 -9.97 -7.82 44.02
N GLU A 226 -9.94 -8.24 42.76
CA GLU A 226 -8.70 -8.36 42.00
C GLU A 226 -8.45 -7.03 41.31
N PHE A 227 -7.24 -6.52 41.48
CA PHE A 227 -6.84 -5.23 40.93
C PHE A 227 -6.20 -5.43 39.57
N SER A 228 -6.19 -4.40 38.74
CA SER A 228 -5.63 -4.50 37.39
C SER A 228 -4.10 -4.47 37.42
N MET A 229 -3.48 -5.06 36.40
CA MET A 229 -2.05 -4.93 36.14
C MET A 229 -1.81 -3.68 35.28
N PRO A 230 -1.03 -2.68 35.75
CA PRO A 230 -0.67 -1.54 34.93
C PRO A 230 0.18 -1.99 33.73
N ILE A 231 -0.22 -1.57 32.54
CA ILE A 231 0.56 -1.69 31.30
C ILE A 231 1.10 -0.30 30.99
N ASP A 232 2.38 -0.12 31.31
CA ASP A 232 3.11 1.07 30.94
C ASP A 232 3.66 0.90 29.53
N ALA A 233 3.30 1.81 28.61
CA ALA A 233 4.07 1.94 27.39
C ALA A 233 5.39 2.57 27.75
N SER A 234 6.47 1.80 27.73
CA SER A 234 7.79 2.36 28.00
C SER A 234 8.32 3.14 26.81
N ALA A 235 7.73 3.02 25.60
CA ALA A 235 8.23 3.68 24.40
C ALA A 235 7.14 4.20 23.45
N GLU A 236 7.46 5.24 22.71
CA GLU A 236 6.64 5.79 21.63
C GLU A 236 7.51 6.13 20.42
N ILE A 237 7.15 5.62 19.25
CA ILE A 237 7.83 5.87 17.98
C ILE A 237 7.05 6.95 17.22
N LEU A 238 7.65 8.12 17.02
CA LEU A 238 7.06 9.23 16.27
C LEU A 238 7.69 9.32 14.88
N LEU A 239 6.86 9.22 13.82
CA LEU A 239 7.29 9.29 12.43
C LEU A 239 7.11 10.69 11.85
N GLU A 240 8.21 11.25 11.35
CA GLU A 240 8.18 12.50 10.58
C GLU A 240 8.05 12.20 9.08
N LEU A 241 6.83 12.05 8.58
CA LEU A 241 6.55 11.80 7.15
C LEU A 241 6.62 13.08 6.30
N ALA A 242 7.61 13.93 6.59
CA ALA A 242 7.90 15.15 5.86
C ALA A 242 8.73 14.84 4.60
N PHE A 243 8.54 15.64 3.56
CA PHE A 243 9.42 15.63 2.40
C PHE A 243 9.97 17.02 2.13
N SER A 244 11.29 17.12 1.97
CA SER A 244 11.89 18.28 1.34
C SER A 244 11.72 18.15 -0.18
N SER A 245 11.65 19.26 -0.90
CA SER A 245 11.47 19.35 -2.36
C SER A 245 12.58 18.68 -3.21
N ASN A 246 13.44 17.86 -2.61
CA ASN A 246 14.45 17.06 -3.29
C ASN A 246 13.83 15.79 -3.90
N ASN A 247 14.43 15.29 -4.97
CA ASN A 247 13.97 14.13 -5.76
C ASN A 247 14.01 12.77 -5.02
N GLU A 248 14.26 12.73 -3.71
CA GLU A 248 14.47 11.50 -2.91
C GLU A 248 13.31 11.20 -1.95
N VAL A 249 12.12 11.75 -2.19
CA VAL A 249 10.93 11.58 -1.33
C VAL A 249 10.67 10.12 -0.94
N LEU A 250 10.63 9.21 -1.92
CA LEU A 250 10.36 7.79 -1.66
C LEU A 250 11.47 7.11 -0.85
N ARG A 251 12.73 7.49 -1.07
CA ARG A 251 13.88 6.94 -0.34
C ARG A 251 13.85 7.37 1.13
N ASN A 252 13.52 8.63 1.38
CA ASN A 252 13.44 9.18 2.74
C ASN A 252 12.31 8.51 3.53
N VAL A 253 11.10 8.46 2.96
CA VAL A 253 9.95 7.83 3.60
C VAL A 253 10.19 6.34 3.84
N ASP A 254 10.76 5.65 2.86
CA ASP A 254 11.16 4.24 2.98
C ASP A 254 12.10 4.01 4.18
N ALA A 255 13.12 4.85 4.34
CA ALA A 255 14.08 4.71 5.44
C ALA A 255 13.43 4.97 6.82
N ILE A 256 12.52 5.95 6.92
CA ILE A 256 11.76 6.23 8.15
C ILE A 256 10.88 5.03 8.51
N ILE A 257 10.14 4.49 7.55
CA ILE A 257 9.24 3.35 7.75
C ILE A 257 10.03 2.08 8.09
N GLU A 258 11.17 1.83 7.44
CA GLU A 258 12.04 0.68 7.76
C GLU A 258 12.63 0.77 9.17
N LYS A 259 13.11 1.94 9.60
CA LYS A 259 13.64 2.12 10.95
C LYS A 259 12.54 2.00 12.01
N ALA A 260 11.36 2.56 11.75
CA ALA A 260 10.20 2.42 12.62
C ALA A 260 9.77 0.97 12.80
N TYR A 261 9.69 0.24 11.69
CA TYR A 261 9.34 -1.18 11.69
C TYR A 261 10.37 -2.00 12.46
N GLY A 262 11.67 -1.80 12.22
CA GLY A 262 12.73 -2.49 12.96
C GLY A 262 12.70 -2.22 14.46
N LEU A 263 12.45 -0.96 14.87
CA LEU A 263 12.28 -0.59 16.28
C LEU A 263 11.06 -1.25 16.91
N SER A 264 9.91 -1.21 16.22
CA SER A 264 8.67 -1.81 16.70
C SER A 264 8.78 -3.32 16.88
N VAL A 265 9.41 -4.01 15.92
CA VAL A 265 9.70 -5.45 16.04
C VAL A 265 10.65 -5.74 17.20
N ALA A 266 11.72 -4.96 17.36
CA ALA A 266 12.66 -5.12 18.47
C ALA A 266 11.98 -4.90 19.84
N PHE A 267 11.03 -3.96 19.94
CA PHE A 267 10.23 -3.77 21.15
C PHE A 267 9.33 -4.97 21.44
N LEU A 268 8.65 -5.51 20.43
CA LEU A 268 7.84 -6.72 20.63
C LEU A 268 8.68 -7.92 21.06
N GLU A 269 9.88 -8.11 20.51
CA GLU A 269 10.81 -9.18 20.91
C GLU A 269 11.30 -9.05 22.37
N GLN A 270 11.34 -7.83 22.90
CA GLN A 270 11.70 -7.54 24.29
C GLN A 270 10.49 -7.42 25.22
N GLU A 271 9.28 -7.75 24.74
CA GLU A 271 8.01 -7.62 25.49
C GLU A 271 7.74 -6.17 25.96
N ILE A 272 8.22 -5.19 25.18
CA ILE A 272 7.99 -3.76 25.41
C ILE A 272 6.73 -3.31 24.67
N TYR A 273 5.71 -2.95 25.45
CA TYR A 273 4.54 -2.25 24.94
C TYR A 273 4.92 -0.83 24.49
N HIS A 274 4.48 -0.45 23.30
CA HIS A 274 4.85 0.83 22.71
C HIS A 274 3.74 1.39 21.81
N TYR A 275 3.88 2.67 21.50
CA TYR A 275 3.01 3.36 20.54
C TYR A 275 3.76 3.67 19.25
N ILE A 276 3.03 3.70 18.13
CA ILE A 276 3.48 4.32 16.88
C ILE A 276 2.55 5.50 16.59
N SER A 277 3.17 6.65 16.33
CA SER A 277 2.51 7.92 16.13
C SER A 277 2.99 8.59 14.85
N TRP A 278 2.08 9.18 14.10
CA TRP A 278 2.40 9.97 12.91
C TRP A 278 1.38 11.10 12.73
N TYR A 279 1.76 12.13 11.98
CA TYR A 279 0.85 13.21 11.62
C TYR A 279 0.00 12.83 10.41
N ASP A 280 -1.33 12.84 10.55
CA ASP A 280 -2.25 12.63 9.43
C ASP A 280 -2.79 13.97 8.91
N CYS A 281 -2.28 14.39 7.75
CA CYS A 281 -2.70 15.61 7.06
C CYS A 281 -4.21 15.71 6.82
N LYS A 282 -4.93 14.59 6.68
CA LYS A 282 -6.38 14.59 6.44
C LYS A 282 -7.16 14.94 7.70
N ARG A 283 -6.64 14.54 8.86
CA ARG A 283 -7.26 14.80 10.16
C ARG A 283 -6.73 16.08 10.81
N GLY A 284 -5.50 16.48 10.46
CA GLY A 284 -4.82 17.61 11.08
C GLY A 284 -4.41 17.35 12.53
N GLU A 285 -4.18 16.07 12.88
CA GLU A 285 -3.83 15.65 14.24
C GLU A 285 -2.79 14.52 14.20
N ILE A 286 -2.13 14.30 15.34
CA ILE A 286 -1.30 13.10 15.55
C ILE A 286 -2.21 11.90 15.75
N VAL A 287 -2.05 10.91 14.89
CA VAL A 287 -2.68 9.61 15.05
C VAL A 287 -1.72 8.73 15.84
N ARG A 288 -2.17 8.27 17.01
CA ARG A 288 -1.45 7.35 17.91
C ARG A 288 -2.12 5.98 17.87
N ARG A 289 -1.32 4.91 17.79
CA ARG A 289 -1.76 3.52 17.82
C ARG A 289 -0.89 2.71 18.77
N ASP A 290 -1.52 1.89 19.59
CA ASP A 290 -0.83 0.93 20.43
C ASP A 290 -0.39 -0.31 19.66
N VAL A 291 0.76 -0.86 20.03
CA VAL A 291 1.31 -2.07 19.44
C VAL A 291 1.45 -3.13 20.53
N THR A 292 0.64 -4.17 20.42
CA THR A 292 0.67 -5.34 21.33
C THR A 292 1.10 -6.61 20.60
N SER A 293 0.93 -6.63 19.27
CA SER A 293 1.16 -7.80 18.44
C SER A 293 1.76 -7.41 17.08
N ALA A 294 2.31 -8.39 16.37
CA ALA A 294 2.79 -8.20 15.01
C ALA A 294 1.66 -7.82 14.03
N ASP A 295 0.41 -8.21 14.30
CA ASP A 295 -0.76 -7.86 13.49
C ASP A 295 -1.10 -6.37 13.60
N ASP A 296 -0.86 -5.75 14.76
CA ASP A 296 -1.03 -4.31 14.95
C ASP A 296 -0.08 -3.52 14.06
N ILE A 297 1.16 -3.99 13.92
CA ILE A 297 2.16 -3.38 13.01
C ILE A 297 1.64 -3.38 11.57
N TRP A 298 1.02 -4.47 11.10
CA TRP A 298 0.46 -4.53 9.75
C TRP A 298 -0.67 -3.51 9.54
N ASN A 299 -1.57 -3.39 10.52
CA ASN A 299 -2.67 -2.42 10.47
C ASN A 299 -2.14 -0.98 10.45
N ILE A 300 -1.12 -0.69 11.26
CA ILE A 300 -0.48 0.63 11.32
C ILE A 300 0.23 0.97 10.00
N LEU A 301 1.00 0.03 9.43
CA LEU A 301 1.62 0.20 8.12
C LEU A 301 0.58 0.47 7.04
N TYR A 302 -0.54 -0.26 7.05
CA TYR A 302 -1.64 -0.01 6.13
C TYR A 302 -2.21 1.40 6.26
N GLU A 303 -2.43 1.90 7.48
CA GLU A 303 -2.88 3.27 7.72
C GLU A 303 -1.85 4.30 7.20
N ILE A 304 -0.57 4.14 7.55
CA ILE A 304 0.54 5.01 7.13
C ILE A 304 0.63 5.06 5.59
N TYR A 305 0.50 3.93 4.90
CA TYR A 305 0.53 3.86 3.44
C TYR A 305 -0.65 4.57 2.74
N HIS A 306 -1.68 4.98 3.50
CA HIS A 306 -2.81 5.77 3.00
C HIS A 306 -2.79 7.24 3.47
N THR A 307 -1.81 7.62 4.28
CA THR A 307 -1.56 9.00 4.69
C THR A 307 -0.86 9.78 3.58
N SER A 308 -1.06 11.09 3.59
CA SER A 308 -0.40 12.01 2.66
C SER A 308 0.82 12.63 3.32
N LEU A 309 1.93 12.70 2.57
CA LEU A 309 3.14 13.40 3.02
C LEU A 309 2.91 14.92 3.10
N TYR A 310 3.81 15.63 3.78
CA TYR A 310 3.74 17.07 3.99
C TYR A 310 5.13 17.74 3.88
N GLU A 311 5.18 19.03 3.55
CA GLU A 311 6.42 19.73 3.13
C GLU A 311 7.31 20.18 4.32
N ASP A 312 6.73 20.50 5.47
CA ASP A 312 7.44 21.05 6.64
C ASP A 312 7.35 20.12 7.86
N VAL A 313 8.31 20.19 8.77
CA VAL A 313 8.28 19.42 10.03
C VAL A 313 6.99 19.74 10.79
N ALA A 314 6.10 18.76 10.89
CA ALA A 314 4.79 18.91 11.49
C ALA A 314 4.57 17.92 12.62
N ALA A 315 5.07 16.68 12.51
CA ALA A 315 4.73 15.66 13.50
C ALA A 315 5.26 16.01 14.89
N LEU A 316 6.52 16.43 15.01
CA LEU A 316 7.05 16.93 16.29
C LEU A 316 6.31 18.20 16.77
N GLN A 317 6.01 19.11 15.82
CA GLN A 317 5.13 20.28 15.92
C GLN A 317 3.89 20.05 16.80
N PHE A 318 3.07 19.12 16.30
CA PHE A 318 1.78 18.78 16.87
C PHE A 318 1.90 17.86 18.07
N TYR A 319 2.94 17.03 18.14
CA TYR A 319 3.16 16.12 19.26
C TYR A 319 3.38 16.89 20.58
N ASP A 320 4.24 17.91 20.60
CA ASP A 320 4.49 18.69 21.82
C ASP A 320 3.28 19.51 22.31
N GLY A 321 2.38 19.84 21.39
CA GLY A 321 1.11 20.49 21.72
C GLY A 321 0.15 19.58 22.50
N ILE A 322 0.42 18.28 22.52
CA ILE A 322 -0.41 17.27 23.17
C ILE A 322 0.35 16.77 24.40
N SER A 323 -0.18 17.02 25.59
CA SER A 323 0.40 16.50 26.84
C SER A 323 0.14 14.99 26.95
N TYR A 324 1.00 14.19 26.32
CA TYR A 324 1.12 12.77 26.61
C TYR A 324 1.84 12.63 27.95
N GLY A 325 1.26 11.87 28.88
CA GLY A 325 1.70 11.79 30.27
C GLY A 325 3.21 11.57 30.45
N ASN A 326 3.76 12.14 31.52
CA ASN A 326 5.17 12.01 31.87
C ASN A 326 5.51 10.52 32.11
N GLY A 327 6.46 9.97 31.36
CA GLY A 327 6.99 8.61 31.61
C GLY A 327 7.28 7.73 30.39
N VAL A 328 6.95 8.17 29.17
CA VAL A 328 7.18 7.39 27.93
C VAL A 328 8.48 7.84 27.23
N TYR A 329 9.36 6.91 26.85
CA TYR A 329 10.54 7.23 26.04
C TYR A 329 10.16 7.53 24.58
N LEU A 330 10.46 8.73 24.08
CA LEU A 330 10.11 9.15 22.71
C LEU A 330 11.25 8.86 21.72
N PHE A 331 10.96 8.00 20.75
CA PHE A 331 11.79 7.65 19.61
C PHE A 331 11.31 8.44 18.38
N TYR A 332 11.87 9.63 18.18
CA TYR A 332 11.56 10.46 17.02
C TYR A 332 12.42 10.05 15.81
N ILE A 333 11.78 9.67 14.71
CA ILE A 333 12.42 9.23 13.46
C ILE A 333 12.22 10.28 12.38
N THR A 334 13.32 10.88 11.94
CA THR A 334 13.34 11.92 10.90
C THR A 334 14.54 11.76 9.98
N THR A 335 14.42 12.27 8.76
CA THR A 335 15.52 12.43 7.80
C THR A 335 16.13 13.83 7.80
N ASP A 336 15.57 14.78 8.54
CA ASP A 336 16.16 16.13 8.68
C ASP A 336 17.10 16.18 9.88
N GLU A 337 18.40 16.34 9.61
CA GLU A 337 19.43 16.43 10.64
C GLU A 337 19.36 17.74 11.45
N ASN A 338 18.77 18.81 10.88
CA ASN A 338 18.72 20.12 11.55
C ASN A 338 17.69 20.19 12.67
N THR A 339 16.63 19.37 12.61
CA THR A 339 15.59 19.31 13.64
C THR A 339 16.08 18.70 14.95
N VAL A 340 17.13 17.87 14.88
CA VAL A 340 17.70 17.11 15.99
C VAL A 340 18.40 18.01 17.00
N VAL A 341 18.97 19.13 16.54
CA VAL A 341 19.79 20.05 17.35
C VAL A 341 18.94 20.88 18.34
N LYS A 342 17.61 20.88 18.20
CA LYS A 342 16.72 21.75 19.00
C LYS A 342 16.00 21.06 20.17
N TYR A 343 16.01 19.73 20.26
CA TYR A 343 15.20 19.00 21.25
C TYR A 343 16.05 17.99 22.06
N GLU A 344 16.00 18.10 23.39
CA GLU A 344 16.24 16.99 24.33
C GLU A 344 14.91 16.79 25.09
N PRO A 345 14.32 15.58 25.16
CA PRO A 345 15.00 14.42 25.73
C PRO A 345 14.78 13.03 25.05
N HIS A 346 15.76 12.15 25.31
CA HIS A 346 15.85 10.69 25.22
C HIS A 346 15.53 9.94 23.91
N LYS A 347 16.57 9.98 23.04
CA LYS A 347 16.86 9.18 21.83
C LYS A 347 16.06 9.57 20.58
N ILE A 348 16.44 10.71 20.01
CA ILE A 348 16.12 11.06 18.63
C ILE A 348 16.95 10.17 17.69
N TYR A 349 16.29 9.44 16.80
CA TYR A 349 16.93 8.65 15.75
C TYR A 349 16.89 9.43 14.44
N VAL A 350 18.03 10.06 14.16
CA VAL A 350 18.27 10.66 12.85
C VAL A 350 18.61 9.54 11.89
N VAL A 351 17.87 9.46 10.79
CA VAL A 351 18.25 8.61 9.67
C VAL A 351 19.37 9.33 8.91
N GLY A 352 20.60 9.31 9.47
CA GLY A 352 21.79 10.00 8.96
C GLY A 352 22.85 9.02 8.42
N GLU A 353 23.21 9.23 7.15
CA GLU A 353 24.11 8.47 6.26
C GLU A 353 23.76 6.99 5.96
N ILE A 354 23.18 6.75 4.78
CA ILE A 354 23.49 5.57 3.96
C ILE A 354 24.09 6.02 2.63
#